data_AF-B7QES4-F1
#
_entry.id   AF-B7QES4-F1
#
_cell.length_a   1.000
_cell.length_b   1.000
_cell.length_c   1.000
_cell.angle_alpha   90.00
_cell.angle_beta   90.00
_cell.angle_gamma   90.00
#
_symmetry.space_group_name_H-M   'P 1'
#
loop_
_entity.id
_entity.type
_entity.pdbx_description
1 polymer ?
#
loop_
_entity_poly.entity_id
_entity_poly.type
_entity_poly.pdbx_seq_one_letter_code
_entity_poly.pdbx_strand_id
1 'polypeptide(L)'
;MVQIKDFQDFLDRALLFQTKRPSSPHNKSLMQLMGARWKEVRSVLTPSYTSTKLKMMSGSVISTVEELVGRVGQMAEKDEDFEIGPMYQALTLDVICRSALGINYNLQQNPKHPFLLSSCMLFGSTFSFIAVLLASFPGLEGPLRVLNGWRLRRMNNGVHPFLDVQEKCKSIVTQRQKVSVELPLQKDLLQLMIEAKQSRVDVGSVTSDQLTAADENEHELKTHIQGSNGLTYSSKTVLDDDDITQNAFMVLIAG
;
A
#
# COMPACT_ATOMS: atom_id res chain seq x y z
N MET A 1 -1.34 18.74 21.40
CA MET A 1 -2.07 17.55 21.91
C MET A 1 -3.50 17.71 21.41
N VAL A 2 -3.90 16.97 20.37
CA VAL A 2 -5.25 17.07 19.81
C VAL A 2 -6.21 16.42 20.80
N GLN A 3 -7.10 17.23 21.38
CA GLN A 3 -8.12 16.76 22.31
C GLN A 3 -9.33 16.26 21.52
N ILE A 4 -9.88 15.14 21.99
CA ILE A 4 -10.94 14.32 21.36
C ILE A 4 -12.20 15.12 20.95
N LYS A 5 -12.41 16.32 21.51
CA LYS A 5 -13.60 17.15 21.27
C LYS A 5 -13.66 17.79 19.88
N ASP A 6 -12.53 18.25 19.35
CA ASP A 6 -12.48 18.97 18.07
C ASP A 6 -11.92 18.10 16.94
N PHE A 7 -12.04 16.77 17.06
CA PHE A 7 -11.51 15.85 16.05
C PHE A 7 -12.08 16.10 14.65
N GLN A 8 -13.30 16.62 14.57
CA GLN A 8 -13.95 16.99 13.31
C GLN A 8 -13.19 18.09 12.55
N ASP A 9 -12.46 18.95 13.27
CA ASP A 9 -11.66 20.04 12.68
C ASP A 9 -10.26 19.59 12.24
N PHE A 10 -9.83 18.38 12.64
CA PHE A 10 -8.50 17.82 12.36
C PHE A 10 -8.55 16.46 11.65
N LEU A 11 -9.47 16.31 10.68
CA LEU A 11 -9.62 15.07 9.91
C LEU A 11 -8.45 14.81 8.94
N ASP A 12 -7.73 15.87 8.56
CA ASP A 12 -6.81 15.87 7.44
C ASP A 12 -5.34 15.84 7.91
N ARG A 13 -4.49 15.01 7.26
CA ARG A 13 -3.07 14.84 7.62
C ARG A 13 -2.25 16.09 7.27
N ALA A 14 -1.40 16.52 8.20
CA ALA A 14 -0.54 17.70 8.09
C ALA A 14 0.38 17.68 6.84
N LEU A 15 0.75 18.89 6.39
CA LEU A 15 1.38 19.25 5.12
C LEU A 15 2.69 18.50 4.72
N LEU A 16 3.27 17.64 5.57
CA LEU A 16 4.47 16.87 5.22
C LEU A 16 4.26 15.92 4.03
N PHE A 17 3.05 15.41 3.83
CA PHE A 17 2.66 14.65 2.63
C PHE A 17 2.01 15.53 1.55
N GLN A 18 1.70 16.78 1.89
CA GLN A 18 1.17 17.77 0.97
C GLN A 18 2.34 18.57 0.40
N THR A 19 3.03 17.99 -0.59
CA THR A 19 3.68 18.89 -1.55
C THR A 19 2.59 19.82 -2.08
N LYS A 20 2.85 21.14 -2.13
CA LYS A 20 2.02 22.14 -2.84
C LYS A 20 1.95 21.78 -4.34
N ARG A 21 1.32 20.65 -4.65
CA ARG A 21 1.07 20.15 -5.98
C ARG A 21 -0.43 20.25 -6.17
N PRO A 22 -0.90 20.76 -7.33
CA PRO A 22 -2.29 20.55 -7.71
C PRO A 22 -2.59 19.06 -7.60
N SER A 23 -3.86 18.71 -7.36
CA SER A 23 -4.39 17.34 -7.33
C SER A 23 -3.93 16.58 -8.57
N SER A 24 -2.74 15.99 -8.51
CA SER A 24 -2.23 15.16 -9.57
C SER A 24 -3.09 13.90 -9.55
N PRO A 25 -3.55 13.39 -10.70
CA PRO A 25 -4.40 12.20 -10.78
C PRO A 25 -3.79 10.94 -10.10
N HIS A 26 -2.56 11.03 -9.62
CA HIS A 26 -1.80 10.00 -8.92
C HIS A 26 -1.90 10.00 -7.38
N ASN A 27 -2.52 11.00 -6.74
CA ASN A 27 -2.64 11.05 -5.27
C ASN A 27 -3.88 10.28 -4.77
N LYS A 28 -3.88 8.95 -4.96
CA LYS A 28 -5.01 8.06 -4.59
C LYS A 28 -4.69 7.10 -3.43
N SER A 29 -3.50 7.22 -2.82
CA SER A 29 -3.13 6.40 -1.65
C SER A 29 -3.90 6.83 -0.40
N LEU A 30 -4.24 5.89 0.48
CA LEU A 30 -4.96 6.17 1.73
C LEU A 30 -4.28 7.23 2.63
N MET A 31 -2.97 7.38 2.52
CA MET A 31 -2.21 8.40 3.29
C MET A 31 -2.37 9.82 2.73
N GLN A 32 -2.83 9.96 1.49
CA GLN A 32 -3.01 11.26 0.81
C GLN A 32 -4.49 11.64 0.65
N LEU A 33 -5.40 10.67 0.71
CA LEU A 33 -6.84 10.91 0.64
C LEU A 33 -7.33 11.67 1.88
N MET A 34 -8.33 12.52 1.68
CA MET A 34 -8.92 13.38 2.71
C MET A 34 -10.45 13.23 2.78
N GLY A 35 -11.04 13.69 3.89
CA GLY A 35 -12.49 13.79 4.07
C GLY A 35 -13.28 12.52 3.74
N ALA A 36 -14.37 12.67 2.99
CA ALA A 36 -15.28 11.58 2.64
C ALA A 36 -14.59 10.46 1.82
N ARG A 37 -13.71 10.82 0.88
CA ARG A 37 -13.00 9.86 0.04
C ARG A 37 -12.07 8.95 0.84
N TRP A 38 -11.38 9.52 1.84
CA TRP A 38 -10.59 8.73 2.77
C TRP A 38 -11.45 7.76 3.57
N LYS A 39 -12.62 8.21 4.08
CA LYS A 39 -13.56 7.34 4.81
C LYS A 39 -14.04 6.18 3.94
N GLU A 40 -14.38 6.44 2.68
CA GLU A 40 -14.79 5.42 1.71
C GLU A 40 -13.71 4.36 1.50
N VAL A 41 -12.50 4.77 1.11
CA VAL A 41 -11.40 3.83 0.83
C VAL A 41 -10.98 3.10 2.12
N ARG A 42 -10.97 3.78 3.27
CA ARG A 42 -10.70 3.14 4.56
C ARG A 42 -11.75 2.10 4.93
N SER A 43 -13.04 2.37 4.69
CA SER A 43 -14.13 1.42 5.00
C SER A 43 -13.98 0.12 4.21
N VAL A 44 -13.42 0.19 3.01
CA VAL A 44 -13.13 -0.97 2.16
C VAL A 44 -11.90 -1.75 2.65
N LEU A 45 -10.85 -1.06 3.10
CA LEU A 45 -9.60 -1.69 3.54
C LEU A 45 -9.64 -2.24 4.97
N THR A 46 -10.45 -1.64 5.84
CA THR A 46 -10.48 -2.00 7.28
C THR A 46 -10.83 -3.48 7.53
N PRO A 47 -11.80 -4.11 6.82
CA PRO A 47 -12.12 -5.53 6.99
C PRO A 47 -10.95 -6.48 6.69
N SER A 48 -9.97 -6.04 5.90
CA SER A 48 -8.77 -6.82 5.58
C SER A 48 -7.79 -6.94 6.75
N TYR A 49 -7.89 -6.08 7.76
CA TYR A 49 -7.01 -6.05 8.94
C TYR A 49 -7.64 -6.69 10.19
N THR A 50 -8.70 -7.50 10.02
CA THR A 50 -9.28 -8.26 11.13
C THR A 50 -8.30 -9.32 11.65
N SER A 51 -8.40 -9.67 12.95
CA SER A 51 -7.50 -10.66 13.56
C SER A 51 -7.49 -11.99 12.80
N THR A 52 -8.64 -12.41 12.26
CA THR A 52 -8.74 -13.64 11.47
C THR A 52 -7.94 -13.55 10.17
N LYS A 53 -8.00 -12.42 9.46
CA LYS A 53 -7.25 -12.20 8.21
C LYS A 53 -5.76 -12.07 8.47
N LEU A 54 -5.37 -11.37 9.54
CA LEU A 54 -3.97 -11.29 9.97
C LEU A 54 -3.40 -12.67 10.32
N LYS A 55 -4.19 -13.52 10.98
CA LYS A 55 -3.81 -14.92 11.26
C LYS A 55 -3.68 -15.77 10.00
N MET A 56 -4.46 -15.50 8.95
CA MET A 56 -4.28 -16.16 7.65
C MET A 56 -2.96 -15.71 6.97
N MET A 57 -2.57 -14.45 7.13
CA MET A 57 -1.32 -13.91 6.57
C MET A 57 -0.07 -14.30 7.38
N SER A 58 -0.22 -14.67 8.66
CA SER A 58 0.92 -14.97 9.54
C SER A 58 1.76 -16.15 9.07
N GLY A 59 1.18 -17.11 8.34
CA GLY A 59 1.93 -18.21 7.74
C GLY A 59 3.03 -17.73 6.79
N SER A 60 2.72 -16.77 5.92
CA SER A 60 3.71 -16.16 5.01
C SER A 60 4.78 -15.38 5.77
N VAL A 61 4.44 -14.76 6.90
CA VAL A 61 5.41 -14.04 7.74
C VAL A 61 6.37 -15.02 8.40
N ILE A 62 5.84 -16.07 9.03
CA ILE A 62 6.63 -17.10 9.72
C ILE A 62 7.60 -17.77 8.75
N SER A 63 7.12 -18.23 7.59
CA SER A 63 8.00 -18.89 6.60
C SER A 63 9.14 -18.00 6.12
N THR A 64 8.87 -16.69 5.99
CA THR A 64 9.87 -15.71 5.57
C THR A 64 10.92 -15.47 6.67
N VAL A 65 10.51 -15.50 7.95
CA VAL A 65 11.43 -15.41 9.08
C VAL A 65 12.25 -16.71 9.23
N GLU A 66 11.64 -17.87 9.04
CA GLU A 66 12.35 -19.16 9.07
C GLU A 66 13.44 -19.23 8.00
N GLU A 67 13.19 -18.69 6.80
CA GLU A 67 14.20 -18.56 5.74
C GLU A 67 15.40 -17.70 6.16
N LEU A 68 15.14 -16.59 6.86
CA LEU A 68 16.21 -15.75 7.41
C LEU A 68 17.02 -16.49 8.47
N VAL A 69 16.33 -17.15 9.42
CA VAL A 69 16.97 -17.91 10.49
C VAL A 69 17.85 -19.02 9.92
N GLY A 70 17.35 -19.75 8.91
CA GLY A 70 18.14 -20.77 8.21
C GLY A 70 19.38 -20.21 7.54
N ARG A 71 19.27 -19.03 6.90
CA ARG A 71 20.42 -18.37 6.28
C ARG A 71 21.46 -17.91 7.30
N VAL A 72 21.01 -17.32 8.41
CA VAL A 72 21.91 -16.92 9.52
C VAL A 72 22.59 -18.14 10.11
N GLY A 73 21.87 -19.26 10.28
CA GLY A 73 22.44 -20.53 10.72
C GLY A 73 23.56 -21.02 9.81
N GLN A 74 23.36 -20.98 8.49
CA GLN A 74 24.39 -21.37 7.51
C GLN A 74 25.64 -20.48 7.54
N MET A 75 25.48 -19.19 7.85
CA MET A 75 26.62 -18.27 8.00
C MET A 75 27.36 -18.50 9.31
N ALA A 76 26.61 -18.76 10.39
CA ALA A 76 27.19 -19.12 11.69
C ALA A 76 27.98 -20.43 11.63
N GLU A 77 27.50 -21.44 10.90
CA GLU A 77 28.24 -22.69 10.67
C GLU A 77 29.58 -22.48 9.95
N LYS A 78 29.69 -21.43 9.14
CA LYS A 78 30.89 -21.09 8.38
C LYS A 78 31.80 -20.08 9.09
N ASP A 79 31.40 -19.60 10.27
CA ASP A 79 32.07 -18.51 10.99
C ASP A 79 32.24 -17.26 10.09
N GLU A 80 31.23 -16.97 9.26
CA GLU A 80 31.21 -15.84 8.35
C GLU A 80 30.53 -14.62 9.01
N ASP A 81 31.24 -13.49 9.03
CA ASP A 81 30.66 -12.20 9.39
C ASP A 81 29.59 -11.77 8.37
N PHE A 82 28.52 -11.16 8.85
CA PHE A 82 27.46 -10.64 8.00
C PHE A 82 26.89 -9.31 8.49
N GLU A 83 26.46 -8.48 7.54
CA GLU A 83 25.75 -7.25 7.85
C GLU A 83 24.25 -7.50 8.04
N ILE A 84 23.76 -7.19 9.24
CA ILE A 84 22.35 -7.39 9.60
C ILE A 84 21.41 -6.42 8.86
N GLY A 85 21.87 -5.20 8.54
CA GLY A 85 21.06 -4.16 7.92
C GLY A 85 20.44 -4.59 6.58
N PRO A 86 21.25 -4.98 5.58
CA PRO A 86 20.75 -5.48 4.29
C PRO A 86 19.87 -6.73 4.42
N MET A 87 20.13 -7.61 5.39
CA MET A 87 19.29 -8.77 5.64
C MET A 87 17.90 -8.39 6.11
N TYR A 88 17.79 -7.46 7.05
CA TYR A 88 16.49 -6.98 7.53
C TYR A 88 15.74 -6.19 6.45
N GLN A 89 16.44 -5.42 5.61
CA GLN A 89 15.82 -4.76 4.45
C GLN A 89 15.21 -5.79 3.48
N ALA A 90 15.94 -6.88 3.18
CA ALA A 90 15.44 -7.96 2.37
C ALA A 90 14.27 -8.69 3.03
N LEU A 91 14.36 -8.99 4.34
CA LEU A 91 13.31 -9.63 5.13
C LEU A 91 12.02 -8.80 5.09
N THR A 92 12.07 -7.53 5.48
CA THR A 92 10.89 -6.66 5.55
C THR A 92 10.19 -6.57 4.20
N LEU A 93 10.96 -6.36 3.13
CA LEU A 93 10.39 -6.28 1.80
C LEU A 93 9.78 -7.61 1.35
N ASP A 94 10.41 -8.74 1.65
CA ASP A 94 9.92 -10.07 1.31
C ASP A 94 8.65 -10.43 2.09
N VAL A 95 8.58 -10.06 3.37
CA VAL A 95 7.37 -10.19 4.20
C VAL A 95 6.21 -9.41 3.58
N ILE A 96 6.42 -8.15 3.18
CA ILE A 96 5.37 -7.34 2.55
C ILE A 96 4.96 -7.94 1.20
N CYS A 97 5.92 -8.36 0.38
CA CYS A 97 5.65 -8.98 -0.92
C CYS A 97 4.80 -10.25 -0.78
N ARG A 98 5.17 -11.14 0.15
CA ARG A 98 4.49 -12.43 0.33
C ARG A 98 3.16 -12.32 1.08
N SER A 99 3.02 -11.37 2.02
CA SER A 99 1.81 -11.24 2.83
C SER A 99 0.77 -10.32 2.20
N ALA A 100 1.17 -9.15 1.67
CA ALA A 100 0.25 -8.14 1.17
C ALA A 100 0.06 -8.20 -0.35
N LEU A 101 1.14 -8.50 -1.08
CA LEU A 101 1.13 -8.59 -2.56
C LEU A 101 1.11 -10.04 -3.06
N GLY A 102 1.11 -11.03 -2.15
CA GLY A 102 1.25 -12.47 -2.39
C GLY A 102 2.17 -12.86 -3.56
N ILE A 103 3.34 -12.24 -3.63
CA ILE A 103 4.40 -12.58 -4.57
C ILE A 103 5.64 -12.97 -3.79
N ASN A 104 6.31 -14.01 -4.29
CA ASN A 104 7.59 -14.42 -3.77
C ASN A 104 8.70 -14.15 -4.81
N TYR A 105 9.55 -13.16 -4.53
CA TYR A 105 10.74 -12.86 -5.34
C TYR A 105 12.02 -13.50 -4.77
N ASN A 106 11.92 -14.25 -3.66
CA ASN A 106 13.06 -14.80 -2.91
C ASN A 106 14.13 -13.72 -2.66
N LEU A 107 13.71 -12.55 -2.17
CA LEU A 107 14.58 -11.37 -2.04
C LEU A 107 15.73 -11.60 -1.07
N GLN A 108 15.52 -12.45 -0.06
CA GLN A 108 16.57 -12.85 0.87
C GLN A 108 17.71 -13.56 0.16
N GLN A 109 17.42 -14.48 -0.75
CA GLN A 109 18.46 -15.20 -1.51
C GLN A 109 19.08 -14.34 -2.61
N ASN A 110 18.35 -13.34 -3.11
CA ASN A 110 18.75 -12.48 -4.23
C ASN A 110 18.93 -11.02 -3.80
N PRO A 111 20.02 -10.67 -3.07
CA PRO A 111 20.24 -9.30 -2.57
C PRO A 111 20.43 -8.25 -3.68
N LYS A 112 20.73 -8.68 -4.91
CA LYS A 112 20.88 -7.80 -6.09
C LYS A 112 19.58 -7.65 -6.89
N HIS A 113 18.45 -8.14 -6.38
CA HIS A 113 17.19 -8.07 -7.09
C HIS A 113 16.79 -6.59 -7.35
N PRO A 114 16.48 -6.18 -8.59
CA PRO A 114 16.22 -4.79 -8.93
C PRO A 114 15.10 -4.15 -8.09
N PHE A 115 14.06 -4.91 -7.76
CA PHE A 115 12.97 -4.40 -6.89
C PHE A 115 13.44 -4.10 -5.46
N LEU A 116 14.35 -4.90 -4.91
CA LEU A 116 14.93 -4.67 -3.59
C LEU A 116 15.79 -3.41 -3.60
N LEU A 117 16.66 -3.26 -4.60
CA LEU A 117 17.52 -2.09 -4.73
C LEU A 117 16.72 -0.80 -4.89
N SER A 118 15.69 -0.79 -5.76
CA SER A 118 14.82 0.38 -5.94
C SER A 118 14.07 0.73 -4.65
N SER A 119 13.58 -0.27 -3.91
CA SER A 119 12.88 -0.06 -2.65
C SER A 119 13.81 0.46 -1.55
N CYS A 120 15.01 -0.12 -1.38
CA CYS A 120 15.99 0.39 -0.42
C CYS A 120 16.41 1.84 -0.73
N MET A 121 16.55 2.20 -2.01
CA MET A 121 16.85 3.58 -2.42
C MET A 121 15.72 4.56 -2.06
N LEU A 122 14.46 4.12 -2.05
CA LEU A 122 13.34 4.94 -1.59
C LEU A 122 13.43 5.24 -0.09
N PHE A 123 13.69 4.22 0.72
CA PHE A 123 13.75 4.37 2.18
C PHE A 123 14.99 5.12 2.66
N GLY A 124 16.14 4.93 1.99
CA GLY A 124 17.38 5.62 2.31
C GLY A 124 17.37 7.14 2.04
N SER A 125 16.35 7.65 1.35
CA SER A 125 16.28 9.07 0.97
C SER A 125 15.79 10.01 2.09
N THR A 126 15.27 9.47 3.20
CA THR A 126 14.50 10.24 4.19
C THR A 126 15.35 11.22 5.02
N PHE A 127 16.63 10.90 5.29
CA PHE A 127 17.57 11.76 6.02
C PHE A 127 18.77 12.19 5.17
N SER A 128 18.57 12.36 3.88
CA SER A 128 19.64 12.87 3.02
C SER A 128 19.97 14.31 3.41
N PHE A 129 21.26 14.66 3.50
CA PHE A 129 21.72 16.06 3.61
C PHE A 129 21.03 16.97 2.58
N ILE A 130 20.71 16.40 1.41
CA ILE A 130 19.99 17.08 0.33
C ILE A 130 18.56 17.48 0.77
N ALA A 131 17.86 16.64 1.53
CA ALA A 131 16.52 16.95 2.04
C ALA A 131 16.56 18.10 3.06
N VAL A 132 17.58 18.12 3.93
CA VAL A 132 17.80 19.21 4.89
C VAL A 132 18.13 20.52 4.15
N LEU A 133 18.97 20.48 3.12
CA LEU A 133 19.29 21.64 2.29
C LEU A 133 18.07 22.16 1.52
N LEU A 134 17.23 21.25 0.99
CA LEU A 134 15.96 21.59 0.33
C LEU A 134 14.97 22.28 1.28
N ALA A 135 14.90 21.84 2.53
CA ALA A 135 14.04 22.45 3.55
C ALA A 135 14.57 23.81 4.03
N SER A 136 15.89 23.98 4.10
CA SER A 136 16.54 25.18 4.66
C SER A 136 16.68 26.32 3.65
N PHE A 137 16.82 26.02 2.36
CA PHE A 137 17.07 27.00 1.30
C PHE A 137 16.04 26.90 0.17
N PRO A 138 14.82 27.45 0.34
CA PRO A 138 13.76 27.36 -0.66
C PRO A 138 14.12 28.01 -2.01
N GLY A 139 15.04 28.99 -2.04
CA GLY A 139 15.51 29.63 -3.27
C GLY A 139 16.37 28.72 -4.17
N LEU A 140 16.98 27.67 -3.62
CA LEU A 140 17.81 26.70 -4.35
C LEU A 140 17.06 25.40 -4.70
N GLU A 141 15.75 25.36 -4.43
CA GLU A 141 14.92 24.15 -4.58
C GLU A 141 14.93 23.60 -6.02
N GLY A 142 14.85 24.47 -7.03
CA GLY A 142 14.85 24.08 -8.44
C GLY A 142 16.09 23.27 -8.84
N PRO A 143 17.31 23.84 -8.80
CA PRO A 143 18.52 23.12 -9.20
C PRO A 143 18.83 21.93 -8.29
N LEU A 144 18.56 22.02 -6.97
CA LEU A 144 18.78 20.90 -6.04
C LEU A 144 17.85 19.72 -6.33
N ARG A 145 16.58 19.96 -6.68
CA ARG A 145 15.65 18.90 -7.11
C ARG A 145 16.10 18.23 -8.41
N VAL A 146 16.56 19.00 -9.38
CA VAL A 146 17.07 18.44 -10.66
C VAL A 146 18.31 17.60 -10.41
N LEU A 147 19.26 18.10 -9.63
CA LEU A 147 20.48 17.36 -9.27
C LEU A 147 20.16 16.07 -8.50
N ASN A 148 19.27 16.14 -7.50
CA ASN A 148 18.87 14.98 -6.73
C ASN A 148 18.14 13.94 -7.59
N GLY A 149 17.21 14.39 -8.45
CA GLY A 149 16.50 13.52 -9.38
C GLY A 149 17.45 12.85 -10.37
N TRP A 150 18.46 13.57 -10.86
CA TRP A 150 19.47 13.02 -11.76
C TRP A 150 20.39 12.02 -11.05
N ARG A 151 20.81 12.31 -9.81
CA ARG A 151 21.54 11.39 -8.94
C ARG A 151 20.76 10.09 -8.73
N LEU A 152 19.48 10.19 -8.33
CA LEU A 152 18.62 9.03 -8.07
C LEU A 152 18.40 8.17 -9.32
N ARG A 153 18.18 8.81 -10.49
CA ARG A 153 18.07 8.09 -11.77
C ARG A 153 19.35 7.38 -12.14
N ARG A 154 20.50 8.03 -12.00
CA ARG A 154 21.81 7.42 -12.28
C ARG A 154 22.06 6.20 -11.40
N MET A 155 21.70 6.27 -10.11
CA MET A 155 21.85 5.15 -9.19
C MET A 155 20.91 3.98 -9.49
N ASN A 156 19.78 4.24 -10.16
CA ASN A 156 18.74 3.24 -10.43
C ASN A 156 18.48 3.03 -11.93
N ASN A 157 19.49 2.54 -12.66
CA ASN A 157 19.40 2.15 -14.08
C ASN A 157 18.72 3.19 -15.02
N GLY A 158 18.78 4.49 -14.69
CA GLY A 158 18.17 5.57 -15.46
C GLY A 158 16.72 5.91 -15.09
N VAL A 159 16.05 5.11 -14.26
CA VAL A 159 14.66 5.29 -13.85
C VAL A 159 14.61 5.80 -12.40
N HIS A 160 13.70 6.74 -12.12
CA HIS A 160 13.55 7.21 -10.74
C HIS A 160 13.00 6.07 -9.86
N PRO A 161 13.61 5.74 -8.70
CA PRO A 161 13.21 4.60 -7.85
C PRO A 161 11.73 4.54 -7.55
N PHE A 162 11.11 5.70 -7.30
CA PHE A 162 9.67 5.82 -7.06
C PHE A 162 8.82 5.31 -8.22
N LEU A 163 9.18 5.69 -9.45
CA LEU A 163 8.42 5.30 -10.65
C LEU A 163 8.61 3.81 -10.94
N ASP A 164 9.83 3.30 -10.77
CA ASP A 164 10.13 1.88 -10.98
C ASP A 164 9.35 0.98 -10.02
N VAL A 165 9.32 1.34 -8.73
CA VAL A 165 8.55 0.58 -7.72
C VAL A 165 7.05 0.70 -7.98
N GLN A 166 6.55 1.89 -8.32
CA GLN A 166 5.13 2.08 -8.65
C GLN A 166 4.72 1.29 -9.90
N GLU A 167 5.55 1.26 -10.95
CA GLU A 167 5.31 0.49 -12.17
C GLU A 167 5.30 -1.01 -11.88
N LYS A 168 6.22 -1.51 -11.05
CA LYS A 168 6.22 -2.89 -10.58
C LYS A 168 4.96 -3.23 -9.77
N CYS A 169 4.52 -2.36 -8.87
CA CYS A 169 3.23 -2.55 -8.18
C CYS A 169 2.08 -2.60 -9.19
N LYS A 170 2.07 -1.74 -10.21
CA LYS A 170 1.03 -1.76 -11.25
C LYS A 170 1.03 -3.06 -12.06
N SER A 171 2.21 -3.57 -12.43
CA SER A 171 2.32 -4.84 -13.16
C SER A 171 1.81 -6.01 -12.33
N ILE A 172 2.11 -6.02 -11.03
CA ILE A 172 1.62 -7.01 -10.06
C ILE A 172 0.09 -7.03 -9.99
N VAL A 173 -0.53 -5.85 -9.84
CA VAL A 173 -2.00 -5.71 -9.78
C VAL A 173 -2.62 -6.22 -11.09
N THR A 174 -2.07 -5.80 -12.23
CA THR A 174 -2.60 -6.18 -13.56
C THR A 174 -2.47 -7.68 -13.82
N GLN A 175 -1.34 -8.27 -13.45
CA GLN A 175 -1.12 -9.72 -13.59
C GLN A 175 -2.12 -10.49 -12.73
N ARG A 176 -2.35 -10.03 -11.49
CA ARG A 176 -3.28 -10.70 -10.57
C ARG A 176 -4.72 -10.57 -10.99
N GLN A 177 -5.14 -9.41 -11.50
CA GLN A 177 -6.50 -9.27 -12.05
C GLN A 177 -6.79 -10.26 -13.17
N LYS A 178 -5.78 -10.66 -13.97
CA LYS A 178 -5.91 -11.70 -14.99
C LYS A 178 -6.00 -13.10 -14.36
N VAL A 179 -5.10 -13.40 -13.43
CA VAL A 179 -5.00 -14.73 -12.81
C VAL A 179 -6.17 -15.03 -11.86
N SER A 180 -6.70 -14.04 -11.13
CA SER A 180 -7.85 -14.20 -10.23
C SER A 180 -9.15 -14.57 -10.95
N VAL A 181 -9.22 -14.40 -12.28
CA VAL A 181 -10.34 -14.88 -13.10
C VAL A 181 -10.26 -16.39 -13.34
N GLU A 182 -9.07 -16.99 -13.27
CA GLU A 182 -8.84 -18.38 -13.62
C GLU A 182 -8.81 -19.32 -12.39
N LEU A 183 -8.31 -18.87 -11.23
CA LEU A 183 -8.15 -19.70 -10.03
C LEU A 183 -8.30 -18.90 -8.70
N PRO A 184 -8.84 -19.50 -7.63
CA PRO A 184 -8.89 -18.86 -6.31
C PRO A 184 -7.49 -18.81 -5.68
N LEU A 185 -6.92 -17.60 -5.60
CA LEU A 185 -5.61 -17.33 -4.99
C LEU A 185 -5.69 -17.21 -3.46
N GLN A 186 -4.52 -17.26 -2.82
CA GLN A 186 -4.35 -16.96 -1.39
C GLN A 186 -5.00 -15.60 -1.06
N LYS A 187 -5.77 -15.54 0.03
CA LYS A 187 -6.47 -14.33 0.48
C LYS A 187 -5.49 -13.33 1.10
N ASP A 188 -4.81 -12.57 0.26
CA ASP A 188 -3.94 -11.46 0.66
C ASP A 188 -4.64 -10.09 0.54
N LEU A 189 -3.97 -9.04 1.02
CA LEU A 189 -4.54 -7.68 1.04
C LEU A 189 -4.91 -7.18 -0.36
N LEU A 190 -4.11 -7.49 -1.37
CA LEU A 190 -4.38 -7.10 -2.75
C LEU A 190 -5.60 -7.82 -3.33
N GLN A 191 -5.75 -9.10 -3.06
CA GLN A 191 -6.93 -9.88 -3.45
C GLN A 191 -8.20 -9.32 -2.79
N LEU A 192 -8.13 -8.90 -1.52
CA LEU A 192 -9.26 -8.27 -0.83
C LEU A 192 -9.63 -6.91 -1.45
N MET A 193 -8.66 -6.13 -1.91
CA MET A 193 -8.92 -4.89 -2.65
C MET A 193 -9.61 -5.14 -4.00
N ILE A 194 -9.19 -6.20 -4.71
CA ILE A 194 -9.78 -6.61 -5.99
C ILE A 194 -11.22 -7.12 -5.78
N GLU A 195 -11.46 -7.97 -4.76
CA GLU A 195 -12.80 -8.47 -4.40
C GLU A 195 -13.73 -7.34 -3.96
N ALA A 196 -13.24 -6.35 -3.23
CA ALA A 196 -14.04 -5.19 -2.84
C ALA A 196 -14.45 -4.32 -4.04
N LYS A 197 -13.61 -4.27 -5.09
CA LYS A 197 -13.95 -3.63 -6.36
C LYS A 197 -15.07 -4.40 -7.08
N GLN A 198 -15.03 -5.74 -7.08
CA GLN A 198 -15.99 -6.59 -7.80
C GLN A 198 -17.33 -6.75 -7.06
N SER A 199 -17.31 -7.02 -5.75
CA SER A 199 -18.51 -7.30 -4.93
C SER A 199 -19.55 -6.18 -4.92
N ARG A 200 -19.17 -4.92 -5.14
CA ARG A 200 -20.12 -3.80 -5.25
C ARG A 200 -20.56 -3.47 -6.68
N VAL A 201 -19.89 -4.02 -7.69
CA VAL A 201 -20.39 -4.01 -9.07
C VAL A 201 -21.61 -4.94 -9.17
N ASP A 202 -21.63 -6.05 -8.44
CA ASP A 202 -22.76 -6.99 -8.40
C ASP A 202 -23.97 -6.50 -7.59
N VAL A 203 -23.79 -5.58 -6.63
CA VAL A 203 -24.93 -4.95 -5.92
C VAL A 203 -25.78 -4.09 -6.87
N GLY A 204 -25.24 -3.69 -8.03
CA GLY A 204 -25.99 -3.02 -9.09
C GLY A 204 -26.80 -3.96 -10.00
N SER A 205 -26.62 -5.29 -9.91
CA SER A 205 -27.26 -6.28 -10.77
C SER A 205 -28.26 -7.20 -10.06
N VAL A 206 -28.33 -7.16 -8.73
CA VAL A 206 -29.24 -8.01 -7.95
C VAL A 206 -30.51 -7.25 -7.56
N THR A 207 -31.63 -7.66 -8.15
CA THR A 207 -32.99 -7.22 -7.80
C THR A 207 -33.34 -7.59 -6.35
N SER A 208 -34.12 -6.72 -5.70
CA SER A 208 -34.38 -6.67 -4.25
C SER A 208 -35.08 -7.87 -3.59
N ASP A 209 -35.22 -9.01 -4.25
CA ASP A 209 -36.13 -10.08 -3.80
C ASP A 209 -35.43 -11.30 -3.18
N GLN A 210 -34.11 -11.28 -2.93
CA GLN A 210 -33.40 -12.41 -2.32
C GLN A 210 -32.45 -12.01 -1.20
N LEU A 211 -32.98 -11.53 -0.08
CA LEU A 211 -32.25 -11.47 1.19
C LEU A 211 -33.16 -11.89 2.36
N THR A 212 -33.17 -13.18 2.66
CA THR A 212 -33.59 -13.71 3.97
C THR A 212 -32.75 -14.93 4.34
N ALA A 213 -31.78 -14.71 5.23
CA ALA A 213 -31.17 -15.62 6.22
C ALA A 213 -29.81 -15.01 6.64
N ALA A 214 -29.72 -14.37 7.82
CA ALA A 214 -29.10 -14.90 9.07
C ALA A 214 -27.55 -14.99 8.95
N ASP A 215 -26.70 -14.41 9.80
CA ASP A 215 -26.74 -14.04 11.23
C ASP A 215 -25.80 -12.82 11.47
N GLU A 216 -26.24 -11.79 12.19
CA GLU A 216 -25.98 -11.52 13.63
C GLU A 216 -24.51 -11.17 13.98
N ASN A 217 -24.13 -9.90 13.79
CA ASN A 217 -23.52 -9.03 14.81
C ASN A 217 -22.86 -7.80 14.16
N GLU A 218 -23.62 -6.70 14.06
CA GLU A 218 -23.08 -5.33 14.16
C GLU A 218 -24.27 -4.38 14.33
N HIS A 219 -24.64 -4.17 15.59
CA HIS A 219 -25.56 -3.12 15.98
C HIS A 219 -24.79 -1.79 16.04
N GLU A 220 -25.46 -0.72 15.62
CA GLU A 220 -25.09 0.70 15.74
C GLU A 220 -24.23 1.31 14.61
N LEU A 221 -24.88 1.67 13.50
CA LEU A 221 -25.10 3.09 13.15
C LEU A 221 -26.12 3.21 12.00
N LYS A 222 -27.40 3.15 12.32
CA LYS A 222 -28.48 3.62 11.43
C LYS A 222 -29.23 4.74 12.13
N THR A 223 -29.03 5.98 11.68
CA THR A 223 -29.97 7.06 11.91
C THR A 223 -30.10 7.92 10.65
N HIS A 224 -31.31 7.86 10.07
CA HIS A 224 -32.03 8.82 9.25
C HIS A 224 -31.28 9.70 8.25
N ILE A 225 -31.68 9.61 6.97
CA ILE A 225 -32.37 10.69 6.24
C ILE A 225 -33.40 10.01 5.31
N GLN A 226 -34.68 10.30 5.53
CA GLN A 226 -35.76 10.04 4.57
C GLN A 226 -36.13 11.42 3.99
N GLY A 227 -35.94 11.59 2.70
CA GLY A 227 -36.20 12.83 1.99
C GLY A 227 -36.28 12.56 0.49
N SER A 228 -37.52 12.48 0.01
CA SER A 228 -37.90 12.53 -1.40
C SER A 228 -37.10 13.59 -2.16
N ASN A 229 -36.42 13.18 -3.22
CA ASN A 229 -36.47 13.79 -4.56
C ASN A 229 -35.50 13.05 -5.49
N GLY A 230 -35.97 12.76 -6.71
CA GLY A 230 -35.22 12.02 -7.72
C GLY A 230 -33.89 12.69 -8.06
N LEU A 231 -32.81 12.06 -7.61
CA LEU A 231 -31.47 12.22 -8.15
C LEU A 231 -30.98 10.80 -8.44
N THR A 232 -30.76 10.52 -9.72
CA THR A 232 -30.08 9.31 -10.18
C THR A 232 -28.71 9.26 -9.52
N TYR A 233 -28.59 8.44 -8.47
CA TYR A 233 -27.31 8.17 -7.83
C TYR A 233 -26.51 7.32 -8.82
N SER A 234 -25.60 7.97 -9.55
CA SER A 234 -24.58 7.26 -10.32
C SER A 234 -23.80 6.41 -9.32
N SER A 235 -23.98 5.09 -9.37
CA SER A 235 -23.18 4.12 -8.61
C SER A 235 -21.74 4.24 -9.12
N LYS A 236 -21.01 5.20 -8.55
CA LYS A 236 -19.62 5.45 -8.90
C LYS A 236 -18.79 4.42 -8.15
N THR A 237 -18.02 3.64 -8.89
CA THR A 237 -17.11 2.63 -8.35
C THR A 237 -16.28 3.24 -7.21
N VAL A 238 -16.38 2.65 -6.02
CA VAL A 238 -15.68 3.17 -4.82
C VAL A 238 -14.16 3.03 -4.98
N LEU A 239 -13.68 2.05 -5.76
CA LEU A 239 -12.25 1.79 -5.97
C LEU A 239 -11.94 1.65 -7.47
N ASP A 240 -11.01 2.47 -7.95
CA ASP A 240 -10.44 2.44 -9.31
C ASP A 240 -9.15 1.59 -9.34
N ASP A 241 -8.69 1.19 -10.53
CA ASP A 241 -7.44 0.42 -10.69
C ASP A 241 -6.21 1.19 -10.20
N ASP A 242 -6.25 2.51 -10.37
CA ASP A 242 -5.23 3.38 -9.78
C ASP A 242 -5.33 3.44 -8.26
N ASP A 243 -6.53 3.37 -7.65
CA ASP A 243 -6.67 3.34 -6.20
C ASP A 243 -6.05 2.06 -5.64
N ILE A 244 -6.31 0.91 -6.27
CA ILE A 244 -5.71 -0.38 -5.88
C ILE A 244 -4.19 -0.31 -6.01
N THR A 245 -3.68 0.21 -7.12
CA THR A 245 -2.24 0.33 -7.38
C THR A 245 -1.56 1.25 -6.37
N GLN A 246 -2.14 2.41 -6.08
CA GLN A 246 -1.58 3.37 -5.11
C GLN A 246 -1.65 2.85 -3.68
N ASN A 247 -2.68 2.08 -3.32
CA ASN A 247 -2.77 1.47 -1.99
C ASN A 247 -1.83 0.26 -1.85
N ALA A 248 -1.61 -0.53 -2.90
CA ALA A 248 -0.59 -1.58 -2.92
C ALA A 248 0.83 -0.99 -2.74
N PHE A 249 1.12 0.11 -3.43
CA PHE A 249 2.36 0.86 -3.26
C PHE A 249 2.48 1.49 -1.86
N MET A 250 1.38 2.00 -1.30
CA MET A 250 1.36 2.55 0.06
C MET A 250 1.69 1.50 1.10
N VAL A 251 1.14 0.28 0.99
CA VAL A 251 1.46 -0.82 1.90
C VAL A 251 2.95 -1.17 1.85
N LEU A 252 3.56 -1.09 0.66
CA LEU A 252 4.99 -1.26 0.50
C LEU A 252 5.82 -0.20 1.22
N ILE A 253 5.39 1.07 1.16
CA ILE A 253 6.11 2.20 1.79
C ILE A 253 5.84 2.28 3.31
N ALA A 254 4.68 1.83 3.76
CA ALA A 254 4.25 1.96 5.15
C ALA A 254 4.74 0.83 6.05
N GLY A 255 5.11 -0.33 5.48
CA GLY A 255 5.69 -1.46 6.21
C GLY A 255 7.20 -1.35 6.35
#